data_AF-A0A9D8I5I3-F1
#
_entry.id   AF-A0A9D8I5I3-F1
#
_cell.length_a   1.000
_cell.length_b   1.000
_cell.length_c   1.000
_cell.angle_alpha   90.00
_cell.angle_beta   90.00
_cell.angle_gamma   90.00
#
_symmetry.space_group_name_H-M   'P 1'
#
loop_
_entity.id
_entity.type
_entity.pdbx_description
1 polymer ?
#
loop_
_entity_poly.entity_id
_entity_poly.type
_entity_poly.pdbx_seq_one_letter_code
_entity_poly.pdbx_strand_id
1 'polypeptide(L)'
;MAAGMIAGSIVAGRFFNRKIAARTTPTKDVAYECGMLPVGDGTARLSVKFHLVAMLFILFDIEVVFLYPWAVVYRELLATPQAGLALGSMLTFIAILFVGYIYAVKKRAFDWKG
;
A
#
# COMPACT_ATOMS: atom_id res chain seq x y z
N MET A 1 5.61 -22.76 31.84
CA MET A 1 6.77 -22.85 30.92
C MET A 1 6.80 -21.72 29.89
N ALA A 2 5.70 -21.43 29.18
CA ALA A 2 5.64 -20.33 28.19
C ALA A 2 5.97 -18.92 28.75
N ALA A 3 5.44 -18.57 29.94
CA ALA A 3 5.71 -17.26 30.56
C ALA A 3 7.20 -17.03 30.91
N GLY A 4 7.92 -18.10 31.27
CA GLY A 4 9.35 -18.04 31.57
C GLY A 4 10.22 -17.82 30.32
N MET A 5 9.82 -18.39 29.18
CA MET A 5 10.49 -18.15 27.90
C MET A 5 10.30 -16.70 27.43
N ILE A 6 9.10 -16.14 27.57
CA ILE A 6 8.83 -14.74 27.20
C ILE A 6 9.66 -13.79 28.08
N ALA A 7 9.62 -13.98 29.41
CA ALA A 7 10.41 -13.16 30.34
C ALA A 7 11.93 -13.28 30.10
N GLY A 8 12.41 -14.50 29.86
CA GLY A 8 13.82 -14.76 29.55
C GLY A 8 14.26 -14.09 28.23
N SER A 9 13.41 -14.11 27.21
CA SER A 9 13.68 -13.48 25.91
C SER A 9 13.83 -11.96 26.02
N ILE A 10 12.99 -11.32 26.84
CA ILE A 10 13.01 -9.87 27.05
C ILE A 10 14.26 -9.47 27.85
N VAL A 11 14.61 -10.22 28.90
CA VAL A 11 15.81 -9.94 29.72
C VAL A 11 17.09 -10.16 28.91
N ALA A 12 17.18 -11.26 28.17
CA ALA A 12 18.30 -11.52 27.26
C ALA A 12 18.39 -10.46 26.16
N GLY A 13 17.25 -10.08 25.57
CA GLY A 13 17.16 -9.00 24.59
C GLY A 13 17.66 -7.67 25.15
N ARG A 14 17.32 -7.31 26.39
CA ARG A 14 17.75 -6.06 27.02
C ARG A 14 19.24 -6.06 27.37
N PHE A 15 19.80 -7.21 27.75
CA PHE A 15 21.24 -7.36 28.00
C PHE A 15 22.07 -7.29 26.71
N PHE A 16 21.62 -7.94 25.63
CA PHE A 16 22.25 -7.84 24.31
C PHE A 16 22.10 -6.44 23.70
N ASN A 17 20.93 -5.83 23.83
CA ASN A 17 20.67 -4.48 23.33
C ASN A 17 21.56 -3.44 24.06
N ARG A 18 21.85 -3.60 25.35
CA ARG A 18 22.77 -2.70 26.07
C ARG A 18 24.19 -2.65 25.47
N LYS A 19 24.71 -3.78 24.96
CA LYS A 19 26.02 -3.82 24.27
C LYS A 19 25.98 -3.21 22.87
N ILE A 20 24.83 -3.24 22.20
CA ILE A 20 24.63 -2.68 20.86
C ILE A 20 24.34 -1.18 20.94
N ALA A 21 23.50 -0.76 21.89
CA ALA A 21 23.19 0.63 22.22
C ALA A 21 24.43 1.40 22.68
N ALA A 22 25.41 0.74 23.33
CA ALA A 22 26.68 1.38 23.68
C ALA A 22 27.54 1.80 22.46
N ARG A 23 27.14 1.43 21.23
CA ARG A 23 27.79 1.81 19.97
C ARG A 23 27.01 2.86 19.17
N THR A 24 25.98 3.48 19.74
CA THR A 24 25.35 4.66 19.15
C THR A 24 26.23 5.88 19.43
N THR A 25 26.75 6.46 18.36
CA THR A 25 27.46 7.74 18.39
C THR A 25 26.42 8.79 18.01
N PRO A 26 26.36 9.98 18.63
CA PRO A 26 25.34 10.98 18.31
C PRO A 26 25.28 11.34 16.82
N THR A 27 26.38 11.19 16.08
CA THR A 27 26.46 11.36 14.62
C THR A 27 25.73 10.27 13.80
N LYS A 28 25.43 9.11 14.38
CA LYS A 28 24.65 8.04 13.73
C LYS A 28 23.14 8.22 13.88
N ASP A 29 22.73 9.02 14.87
CA ASP A 29 21.33 9.26 15.21
C ASP A 29 20.78 10.52 14.51
N VAL A 30 21.57 11.17 13.65
CA VAL A 30 21.17 12.34 12.85
C VAL A 30 20.90 11.94 11.39
N ALA A 31 19.97 12.66 10.74
CA ALA A 31 19.64 12.44 9.34
C ALA A 31 20.85 12.69 8.42
N TYR A 32 21.02 11.83 7.41
CA TYR A 32 22.09 11.96 6.44
C TYR A 32 21.75 13.05 5.41
N GLU A 33 22.47 14.17 5.46
CA GLU A 33 22.35 15.32 4.55
C GLU A 33 23.70 15.57 3.84
N CYS A 34 24.31 14.52 3.27
CA CYS A 34 25.57 14.60 2.54
C CYS A 34 26.76 15.20 3.33
N GLY A 35 26.78 15.00 4.66
CA GLY A 35 27.87 15.48 5.54
C GLY A 35 27.61 16.84 6.21
N MET A 36 26.45 17.46 5.95
CA MET A 36 25.98 18.65 6.65
C MET A 36 25.02 18.27 7.79
N LEU A 37 24.92 19.14 8.80
CA LEU A 37 23.86 19.01 9.81
C LEU A 37 22.52 19.31 9.14
N PRO A 38 21.44 18.57 9.44
CA PRO A 38 20.14 18.80 8.83
C PRO A 38 19.65 20.23 9.17
N VAL A 39 19.36 21.02 8.16
CA VAL A 39 18.88 22.39 8.30
C VAL A 39 17.44 22.48 7.78
N GLY A 40 16.50 22.77 8.68
CA GLY A 40 15.08 22.93 8.36
C GLY A 40 14.20 21.80 8.91
N ASP A 41 12.88 21.99 8.78
CA ASP A 41 11.91 20.98 9.16
C ASP A 41 11.99 19.81 8.16
N GLY A 42 12.16 18.58 8.64
CA GLY A 42 12.31 17.36 7.82
C GLY A 42 11.10 16.95 6.98
N THR A 43 10.19 17.90 6.70
CA THR A 43 9.00 17.71 5.88
C THR A 43 9.24 18.26 4.48
N ALA A 44 9.72 17.40 3.58
CA ALA A 44 9.80 17.74 2.18
C ALA A 44 8.38 17.91 1.59
N ARG A 45 8.18 18.96 0.80
CA ARG A 45 6.93 19.12 0.02
C ARG A 45 6.91 18.09 -1.10
N LEU A 46 6.23 16.98 -0.86
CA LEU A 46 6.01 15.95 -1.88
C LEU A 46 5.04 16.49 -2.94
N SER A 47 5.33 16.19 -4.22
CA SER A 47 4.49 16.66 -5.32
C SER A 47 3.07 16.06 -5.27
N VAL A 48 2.06 16.81 -5.70
CA VAL A 48 0.65 16.36 -5.72
C VAL A 48 0.47 15.12 -6.61
N LYS A 49 1.35 14.90 -7.58
CA LYS A 49 1.30 13.76 -8.51
C LYS A 49 1.35 12.40 -7.78
N PHE A 50 2.03 12.31 -6.64
CA PHE A 50 2.05 11.08 -5.83
C PHE A 50 0.67 10.70 -5.28
N HIS A 51 -0.16 11.70 -4.95
CA HIS A 51 -1.51 11.48 -4.43
C HIS A 51 -2.45 10.96 -5.52
N LEU A 52 -2.29 11.40 -6.77
CA LEU A 52 -3.10 10.93 -7.89
C LEU A 52 -2.89 9.44 -8.15
N VAL A 53 -1.64 8.97 -8.09
CA VAL A 53 -1.31 7.54 -8.25
C VAL A 53 -1.85 6.73 -7.07
N ALA A 54 -1.73 7.23 -5.84
CA ALA A 54 -2.27 6.57 -4.66
C ALA A 54 -3.80 6.44 -4.70
N MET A 55 -4.51 7.51 -5.07
CA MET A 55 -5.97 7.48 -5.24
C MET A 55 -6.41 6.49 -6.32
N LEU A 56 -5.69 6.43 -7.44
CA LEU A 56 -5.97 5.47 -8.49
C LEU A 56 -5.74 4.02 -8.03
N PHE A 57 -4.69 3.77 -7.26
CA PHE A 57 -4.44 2.46 -6.67
C PHE A 57 -5.57 2.04 -5.73
N ILE A 58 -6.05 2.95 -4.86
CA ILE A 58 -7.19 2.69 -3.98
C ILE A 58 -8.46 2.35 -4.78
N LEU A 59 -8.70 3.08 -5.87
CA LEU A 59 -9.86 2.84 -6.74
C LEU A 59 -9.75 1.49 -7.48
N PHE A 60 -8.56 1.09 -7.91
CA PHE A 60 -8.37 -0.23 -8.52
C PHE A 60 -8.47 -1.37 -7.48
N ASP A 61 -7.95 -1.16 -6.27
CA ASP A 61 -8.01 -2.15 -5.19
C ASP A 61 -9.47 -2.41 -4.76
N ILE A 62 -10.30 -1.35 -4.67
CA ILE A 62 -11.72 -1.51 -4.36
C ILE A 62 -12.47 -2.28 -5.43
N GLU A 63 -12.10 -2.14 -6.71
CA GLU A 63 -12.67 -2.92 -7.82
C GLU A 63 -12.41 -4.41 -7.62
N VAL A 64 -11.18 -4.77 -7.25
CA VAL A 64 -10.79 -6.16 -6.99
C VAL A 64 -11.52 -6.73 -5.79
N VAL A 65 -11.71 -5.93 -4.73
CA VAL A 65 -12.49 -6.33 -3.54
C VAL A 65 -13.93 -6.70 -3.91
N PHE A 66 -14.55 -6.02 -4.88
CA PHE A 66 -15.88 -6.39 -5.37
C PHE A 66 -15.86 -7.58 -6.34
N LEU A 67 -14.80 -7.73 -7.14
CA LEU A 67 -14.62 -8.86 -8.06
C LEU A 67 -14.52 -10.20 -7.35
N TYR A 68 -13.82 -10.27 -6.22
CA TYR A 68 -13.60 -11.53 -5.49
C TYR A 68 -14.89 -12.26 -5.07
N PRO A 69 -15.78 -11.65 -4.26
CA PRO A 69 -17.01 -12.31 -3.83
C PRO A 69 -17.95 -12.58 -5.01
N TRP A 70 -17.99 -11.67 -6.00
CA TRP A 70 -18.75 -11.91 -7.22
C TRP A 70 -18.26 -13.16 -7.96
N ALA A 71 -16.95 -13.33 -8.13
CA ALA A 71 -16.37 -14.48 -8.81
C ALA A 71 -16.65 -15.80 -8.07
N VAL A 72 -16.68 -15.77 -6.73
CA VAL A 72 -17.04 -16.94 -5.91
C VAL A 72 -18.49 -17.33 -6.15
N VAL A 73 -19.42 -16.37 -6.06
CA VAL A 73 -20.86 -16.61 -6.25
C VAL A 73 -21.19 -16.99 -7.70
N TYR A 74 -20.49 -16.41 -8.67
CA TYR A 74 -20.68 -16.70 -10.10
C TYR A 74 -20.51 -18.19 -10.42
N ARG A 75 -19.64 -18.92 -9.70
CA ARG A 75 -19.46 -20.38 -9.85
C ARG A 75 -20.74 -21.17 -9.62
N GLU A 76 -21.62 -20.71 -8.74
CA GLU A 76 -22.90 -21.36 -8.45
C GLU A 76 -23.95 -21.01 -9.51
N LEU A 77 -23.92 -19.78 -10.03
CA LEU A 77 -24.83 -19.31 -11.09
C LEU A 77 -24.55 -19.94 -12.46
N LEU A 78 -23.34 -20.46 -12.71
CA LEU A 78 -22.99 -21.17 -13.95
C LEU A 78 -23.90 -22.37 -14.26
N ALA A 79 -24.48 -23.01 -13.23
CA ALA A 79 -25.41 -24.13 -13.39
C ALA A 79 -26.83 -23.69 -13.80
N THR A 80 -27.11 -22.38 -13.82
CA THR A 80 -28.43 -21.81 -14.09
C THR A 80 -28.43 -21.06 -15.43
N PRO A 81 -29.50 -21.08 -16.23
CA PRO A 81 -29.58 -20.36 -17.51
C PRO A 81 -29.39 -18.82 -17.43
N GLN A 82 -29.33 -18.23 -16.23
CA GLN A 82 -29.10 -16.79 -16.04
C GLN A 82 -27.62 -16.38 -16.03
N ALA A 83 -26.68 -17.32 -16.20
CA ALA A 83 -25.24 -17.05 -16.17
C ALA A 83 -24.80 -15.91 -17.13
N GLY A 84 -25.42 -15.82 -18.31
CA GLY A 84 -25.11 -14.77 -19.29
C GLY A 84 -25.44 -13.34 -18.81
N LEU A 85 -26.52 -13.18 -18.04
CA LEU A 85 -26.92 -11.89 -17.48
C LEU A 85 -25.99 -11.46 -16.33
N ALA A 86 -25.58 -12.43 -15.49
CA ALA A 86 -24.62 -12.19 -14.41
C ALA A 86 -23.22 -11.83 -14.94
N LEU A 87 -22.82 -12.39 -16.09
CA LEU A 87 -21.59 -11.99 -16.79
C LEU A 87 -21.70 -10.57 -17.35
N GLY A 88 -22.84 -10.24 -17.96
CA GLY A 88 -23.07 -8.91 -18.55
C GLY A 88 -23.06 -7.78 -17.53
N SER A 89 -23.62 -8.00 -16.33
CA SER A 89 -23.58 -7.01 -15.25
C SER A 89 -22.15 -6.74 -14.77
N MET A 90 -21.32 -7.77 -14.67
CA MET A 90 -19.93 -7.61 -14.26
C MET A 90 -19.04 -6.97 -15.34
N LEU A 91 -19.24 -7.34 -16.60
CA LEU A 91 -18.57 -6.67 -17.73
C LEU A 91 -18.90 -5.19 -17.78
N THR A 92 -20.16 -4.83 -17.51
CA THR A 92 -20.59 -3.43 -17.47
C THR A 92 -19.94 -2.69 -16.29
N PHE A 93 -19.86 -3.31 -15.12
CA PHE A 93 -19.19 -2.75 -13.94
C PHE A 93 -17.71 -2.45 -14.22
N ILE A 94 -16.97 -3.41 -14.78
CA ILE A 94 -15.56 -3.24 -15.17
C ILE A 94 -15.44 -2.14 -16.25
N ALA A 95 -16.31 -2.14 -17.26
CA ALA A 95 -16.25 -1.16 -18.34
C ALA A 95 -16.39 0.29 -17.86
N ILE A 96 -17.30 0.56 -16.91
CA ILE A 96 -17.49 1.90 -16.35
C ILE A 96 -16.23 2.38 -15.61
N LEU A 97 -15.62 1.52 -14.80
CA LEU A 97 -14.38 1.85 -14.09
C LEU A 97 -13.20 2.03 -15.06
N PHE A 98 -13.14 1.20 -16.12
CA PHE A 98 -12.13 1.30 -17.16
C PHE A 98 -12.17 2.63 -17.92
N VAL A 99 -13.38 3.19 -18.15
CA VAL A 99 -13.53 4.54 -18.72
C VAL A 99 -12.92 5.60 -17.79
N GLY A 100 -13.12 5.47 -16.47
CA GLY A 100 -12.49 6.34 -15.47
C GLY A 100 -10.96 6.25 -15.50
N TYR A 101 -10.41 5.05 -15.66
CA TYR A 101 -8.97 4.83 -15.80
C TYR A 101 -8.42 5.49 -17.08
N ILE A 102 -9.08 5.29 -18.23
CA ILE A 102 -8.69 5.93 -19.49
C ILE A 102 -8.68 7.45 -19.35
N TYR A 103 -9.67 8.02 -18.67
CA TYR A 103 -9.72 9.47 -18.41
C TYR A 103 -8.52 9.95 -17.58
N ALA A 104 -8.16 9.22 -16.52
CA ALA A 104 -7.00 9.54 -15.68
C ALA A 104 -5.68 9.50 -16.47
N VAL A 105 -5.51 8.49 -17.34
CA VAL A 105 -4.36 8.38 -18.25
C VAL A 105 -4.33 9.55 -19.24
N LYS A 106 -5.47 9.90 -19.84
CA LYS A 106 -5.58 11.01 -20.80
C LYS A 106 -5.24 12.37 -20.17
N LYS A 107 -5.54 12.55 -18.88
CA LYS A 107 -5.16 13.73 -18.10
C LYS A 107 -3.68 13.79 -17.71
N ARG A 108 -2.85 12.87 -18.21
CA ARG A 108 -1.41 12.78 -17.90
C ARG A 108 -1.13 12.70 -16.40
N ALA A 109 -1.97 11.98 -15.64
CA ALA A 109 -1.74 11.77 -14.21
C ALA A 109 -0.37 11.13 -13.89
N PHE A 110 0.22 10.44 -14.88
CA PHE A 110 1.50 9.76 -14.78
C PHE A 110 2.70 10.52 -15.36
N ASP A 111 2.51 11.73 -15.90
CA ASP A 111 3.62 12.47 -16.51
C ASP A 111 4.47 13.14 -15.43
N TRP A 112 5.61 12.53 -15.14
CA TRP A 112 6.60 12.99 -14.15
C TRP A 112 7.49 14.13 -14.66
N LYS A 113 7.45 14.44 -15.96
CA LYS A 113 8.14 15.61 -16.50
C LYS A 113 7.16 16.78 -16.59
N GLY A 114 7.13 17.58 -15.53
CA GLY A 114 6.49 18.89 -15.52
C GLY A 114 7.23 19.79 -14.56
#